data_AF-A0A644WZY5-F1
#
_entry.id   AF-A0A644WZY5-F1
#
_cell.length_a   1.000
_cell.length_b   1.000
_cell.length_c   1.000
_cell.angle_alpha   90.00
_cell.angle_beta   90.00
_cell.angle_gamma   90.00
#
_symmetry.space_group_name_H-M   'P 1'
#
loop_
_entity.id
_entity.type
_entity.pdbx_description
1 polymer ?
#
loop_
_entity_poly.entity_id
_entity_poly.type
_entity_poly.pdbx_seq_one_letter_code
_entity_poly.pdbx_strand_id
1 'polypeptide(L)'
;MVKASTLILRKYRETQKSRYETLKDQGICVQCGQAKARENRIHCQDCADKLKKSIIKNKEKRRKSGKCLLCGGNKSYRDMKPDGSYYVNCFKCRNFKNHYVKNREGK
;
A
#
# COMPACT_ATOMS: atom_id res chain seq x y z
N MET A 1 33.48 -4.45 -4.98
CA MET A 1 33.26 -5.37 -3.84
C MET A 1 31.91 -5.08 -3.21
N VAL A 2 30.95 -6.01 -3.31
CA VAL A 2 29.61 -5.86 -2.73
C VAL A 2 29.71 -6.18 -1.23
N LYS A 3 29.31 -5.26 -0.35
CA LYS A 3 29.47 -5.39 1.12
C LYS A 3 28.64 -6.58 1.64
N ALA A 4 29.16 -7.37 2.58
CA ALA A 4 28.47 -8.56 3.14
C ALA A 4 27.03 -8.27 3.62
N SER A 5 26.78 -7.08 4.17
CA SER A 5 25.44 -6.62 4.56
C SER A 5 24.45 -6.57 3.39
N THR A 6 24.89 -6.22 2.19
CA THR A 6 24.04 -6.17 0.99
C THR A 6 23.71 -7.56 0.44
N LEU A 7 24.61 -8.54 0.62
CA LEU A 7 24.35 -9.95 0.25
C LEU A 7 23.34 -10.60 1.20
N ILE A 8 23.43 -10.32 2.51
CA ILE A 8 22.46 -10.79 3.51
C ILE A 8 21.06 -10.24 3.20
N LEU A 9 20.93 -8.94 2.91
CA LEU A 9 19.66 -8.33 2.55
C LEU A 9 19.09 -8.90 1.25
N ARG A 10 19.94 -9.18 0.25
CA ARG A 10 19.53 -9.82 -1.00
C ARG A 10 18.95 -11.21 -0.74
N LYS A 11 19.69 -12.07 -0.03
CA LYS A 11 19.25 -13.44 0.30
C LYS A 11 17.95 -13.43 1.10
N TYR A 12 17.79 -12.51 2.06
CA TYR A 12 16.54 -12.34 2.80
C TYR A 12 15.36 -11.96 1.88
N ARG A 13 15.55 -11.03 0.94
CA ARG A 13 14.48 -10.66 -0.02
C ARG A 13 14.09 -11.82 -0.91
N GLU A 14 15.08 -12.61 -1.35
CA GLU A 14 14.85 -13.81 -2.17
C GLU A 14 14.04 -14.86 -1.40
N THR A 15 14.36 -15.13 -0.14
CA THR A 15 13.59 -16.08 0.69
C THR A 15 12.17 -15.58 0.98
N GLN A 16 11.99 -14.28 1.26
CA GLN A 16 10.65 -13.71 1.44
C GLN A 16 9.82 -13.80 0.16
N LYS A 17 10.42 -13.55 -1.01
CA LYS A 17 9.76 -13.69 -2.31
C LYS A 17 9.36 -15.14 -2.58
N SER A 18 10.26 -16.09 -2.37
CA SER A 18 9.97 -17.52 -2.55
C SER A 18 8.83 -17.98 -1.65
N ARG A 19 8.88 -17.65 -0.35
CA ARG A 19 7.79 -17.95 0.58
C ARG A 19 6.45 -17.36 0.14
N TYR A 20 6.45 -16.11 -0.35
CA TYR A 20 5.24 -15.46 -0.85
C TYR A 20 4.61 -16.21 -2.03
N GLU A 21 5.41 -16.55 -3.05
CA GLU A 21 4.90 -17.28 -4.23
C GLU A 21 4.41 -18.68 -3.83
N THR A 22 5.17 -19.43 -3.01
CA THR A 22 4.73 -20.76 -2.53
C THR A 22 3.38 -20.69 -1.82
N LEU A 23 3.19 -19.74 -0.89
CA LEU A 23 1.92 -19.61 -0.17
C LEU A 23 0.78 -19.20 -1.11
N LYS A 24 1.04 -18.28 -2.04
CA LYS A 24 0.07 -17.81 -3.01
C LYS A 24 -0.39 -18.94 -3.94
N ASP A 25 0.54 -19.74 -4.47
CA ASP A 25 0.25 -20.84 -5.38
C ASP A 25 -0.51 -21.98 -4.67
N GLN A 26 -0.23 -22.19 -3.37
CA GLN A 26 -0.97 -23.14 -2.53
C GLN A 26 -2.35 -22.62 -2.08
N GLY A 27 -2.72 -21.38 -2.43
CA GLY A 27 -3.96 -20.76 -1.97
C GLY A 27 -4.00 -20.54 -0.46
N ILE A 28 -2.84 -20.33 0.17
CA ILE A 28 -2.69 -20.05 1.60
C ILE A 28 -2.48 -18.54 1.80
N CYS A 29 -2.98 -18.01 2.91
CA CYS A 29 -2.80 -16.61 3.26
C CYS A 29 -1.30 -16.25 3.33
N VAL A 30 -0.85 -15.33 2.46
CA VAL A 30 0.57 -14.92 2.38
C VAL A 30 1.03 -14.15 3.61
N GLN A 31 0.08 -13.62 4.39
CA GLN A 31 0.37 -12.85 5.60
C GLN A 31 0.60 -13.75 6.82
N CYS A 32 -0.35 -14.65 7.14
CA CYS A 32 -0.22 -15.52 8.31
C CYS A 32 0.40 -16.88 8.00
N GLY A 33 0.25 -17.41 6.78
CA GLY A 33 0.72 -18.74 6.40
C GLY A 33 -0.02 -19.91 7.05
N GLN A 34 -1.14 -19.66 7.75
CA GLN A 34 -1.83 -20.65 8.60
C GLN A 34 -3.18 -21.12 8.04
N ALA A 35 -3.88 -20.24 7.31
CA ALA A 35 -5.23 -20.49 6.82
C ALA A 35 -5.30 -20.30 5.31
N LYS A 36 -6.28 -20.93 4.67
CA LYS A 36 -6.56 -20.72 3.25
C LYS A 36 -6.84 -19.25 2.96
N ALA A 37 -6.32 -18.77 1.84
CA ALA A 37 -6.70 -17.49 1.29
C ALA A 37 -8.15 -17.56 0.80
N ARG A 38 -8.81 -16.41 0.76
CA ARG A 38 -10.15 -16.31 0.16
C ARG A 38 -10.04 -16.49 -1.36
N GLU A 39 -11.14 -16.92 -1.97
CA GLU A 39 -11.21 -17.11 -3.42
C GLU A 39 -10.75 -15.86 -4.18
N ASN A 40 -9.86 -16.05 -5.16
CA ASN A 40 -9.25 -14.98 -5.96
C ASN A 40 -8.55 -13.88 -5.13
N ARG A 41 -8.09 -14.19 -3.90
CA ARG A 41 -7.36 -13.29 -3.01
C ARG A 41 -6.11 -13.97 -2.44
N ILE A 42 -5.24 -13.17 -1.82
CA ILE A 42 -3.97 -13.63 -1.21
C ILE A 42 -4.01 -13.67 0.32
N HIS A 43 -5.08 -13.19 0.95
CA HIS A 43 -5.25 -13.16 2.40
C HIS A 43 -6.47 -13.98 2.83
N CYS A 44 -6.38 -14.62 4.00
CA CYS A 44 -7.54 -15.17 4.70
C CYS A 44 -8.47 -14.03 5.18
N GLN A 45 -9.66 -14.38 5.64
CA GLN A 45 -10.66 -13.42 6.11
C GLN A 45 -10.13 -12.58 7.28
N ASP A 46 -9.54 -13.21 8.31
CA ASP A 46 -9.03 -12.51 9.50
C ASP A 46 -7.93 -11.50 9.18
N CYS A 47 -6.95 -11.90 8.36
CA CYS A 47 -5.89 -11.00 7.93
C CYS A 47 -6.43 -9.84 7.09
N ALA A 48 -7.42 -10.10 6.23
CA ALA A 48 -8.08 -9.06 5.46
C ALA A 48 -8.84 -8.05 6.32
N ASP A 49 -9.54 -8.51 7.37
CA ASP A 49 -10.26 -7.64 8.28
C ASP A 49 -9.32 -6.80 9.15
N LYS A 50 -8.23 -7.41 9.63
CA LYS A 50 -7.15 -6.68 10.32
C LYS A 50 -6.53 -5.62 9.41
N LEU A 51 -6.27 -5.95 8.14
CA LEU A 51 -5.75 -5.01 7.15
C LEU A 51 -6.72 -3.85 6.92
N LYS A 52 -8.02 -4.14 6.74
CA LYS A 52 -9.07 -3.13 6.57
C LYS A 52 -9.11 -2.16 7.76
N LYS A 53 -9.12 -2.68 8.99
CA LYS A 53 -9.08 -1.88 10.23
C LYS A 53 -7.83 -0.99 10.28
N SER A 54 -6.66 -1.55 9.95
CA SER A 54 -5.39 -0.81 9.91
C SER A 54 -5.42 0.33 8.87
N ILE A 55 -5.95 0.08 7.68
CA ILE A 55 -6.09 1.09 6.62
C ILE A 55 -6.97 2.25 7.09
N ILE A 56 -8.12 1.95 7.72
CA ILE A 56 -9.03 2.98 8.26
C ILE A 56 -8.31 3.81 9.32
N LYS A 57 -7.71 3.16 10.31
CA LYS A 57 -6.95 3.82 11.39
C LYS A 57 -5.82 4.70 10.84
N ASN A 58 -5.09 4.23 9.83
CA ASN A 58 -4.02 5.00 9.20
C ASN A 58 -4.55 6.21 8.42
N LYS A 59 -5.69 6.09 7.74
CA LYS A 59 -6.34 7.24 7.09
C LYS A 59 -6.76 8.29 8.11
N GLU A 60 -7.34 7.90 9.23
CA GLU A 60 -7.71 8.81 10.30
C GLU A 60 -6.50 9.52 10.91
N LYS A 61 -5.43 8.77 11.21
CA LYS A 61 -4.16 9.36 11.66
C LYS A 61 -3.63 10.39 10.66
N ARG A 62 -3.63 10.05 9.37
CA ARG A 62 -3.19 10.97 8.31
C ARG A 62 -4.06 12.23 8.23
N ARG A 63 -5.38 12.12 8.38
CA ARG A 63 -6.29 13.27 8.44
C ARG A 63 -5.91 14.20 9.59
N LYS A 64 -5.79 13.66 10.81
CA LYS A 64 -5.45 14.42 12.02
C LYS A 64 -4.10 15.11 11.91
N SER A 65 -3.11 14.46 11.30
CA SER A 65 -1.78 15.04 11.08
C SER A 65 -1.65 15.89 9.81
N GLY A 66 -2.76 16.21 9.12
CA GLY A 66 -2.73 17.04 7.91
C GLY A 66 -2.00 16.41 6.71
N LYS A 67 -1.81 15.09 6.69
CA LYS A 67 -1.08 14.35 5.65
C LYS A 67 -1.98 13.86 4.51
N CYS A 68 -1.39 13.57 3.36
CA CYS A 68 -2.08 12.96 2.23
C CYS A 68 -2.66 11.58 2.60
N LEU A 69 -3.94 11.32 2.33
CA LEU A 69 -4.56 10.03 2.69
C LEU A 69 -4.07 8.85 1.85
N LEU A 70 -3.49 9.11 0.67
CA LEU A 70 -2.98 8.08 -0.23
C LEU A 70 -1.53 7.70 0.10
N CYS A 71 -0.59 8.62 -0.10
CA CYS A 71 0.85 8.34 0.10
C CYS A 71 1.35 8.60 1.53
N GLY A 72 0.58 9.30 2.38
CA GLY A 72 1.05 9.71 3.71
C GLY A 72 2.08 10.84 3.70
N GLY A 73 2.41 11.41 2.55
CA GLY A 73 3.31 12.56 2.43
C GLY A 73 2.71 13.84 3.01
N ASN A 74 3.60 14.79 3.33
CA ASN A 74 3.22 16.12 3.78
C ASN A 74 2.51 16.88 2.65
N LYS A 75 1.51 17.67 3.03
CA LYS A 75 0.83 18.58 2.11
C LYS A 75 1.65 19.86 1.96
N SER A 76 1.65 20.43 0.77
CA SER A 76 2.31 21.72 0.49
C SER A 76 1.28 22.81 0.18
N TYR A 77 1.70 24.06 -0.03
CA TYR A 77 0.80 25.14 -0.43
C TYR A 77 0.00 24.81 -1.71
N ARG A 78 0.55 24.00 -2.64
CA ARG A 78 -0.14 23.50 -3.84
C ARG A 78 -1.31 22.56 -3.52
N ASP A 79 -1.37 22.09 -2.29
CA ASP A 79 -2.45 21.29 -1.73
C ASP A 79 -3.46 22.10 -0.95
N MET A 80 -3.28 23.41 -0.86
CA MET A 80 -4.25 24.31 -0.25
C MET A 80 -5.27 24.76 -1.29
N LYS A 81 -6.53 24.84 -0.88
CA LYS A 81 -7.63 25.43 -1.63
C LYS A 81 -7.69 26.95 -1.36
N PRO A 82 -8.46 27.70 -2.17
CA PRO A 82 -8.69 29.12 -1.93
C PRO A 82 -9.30 29.44 -0.56
N ASP A 83 -10.09 28.52 0.00
CA ASP A 83 -10.70 28.64 1.34
C ASP A 83 -9.70 28.42 2.50
N GLY A 84 -8.40 28.29 2.21
CA GLY A 84 -7.35 28.01 3.19
C GLY A 84 -7.31 26.55 3.65
N SER A 85 -8.28 25.71 3.27
CA SER A 85 -8.29 24.30 3.63
C SER A 85 -7.40 23.46 2.70
N TYR A 86 -6.77 22.41 3.22
CA TYR A 86 -6.01 21.51 2.35
C TYR A 86 -6.90 20.46 1.68
N TYR A 87 -6.64 20.16 0.41
CA TYR A 87 -7.16 18.98 -0.28
C TYR A 87 -6.83 17.70 0.49
N VAL A 88 -7.72 16.71 0.40
CA VAL A 88 -7.61 15.41 1.09
C VAL A 88 -6.31 14.67 0.70
N ASN A 89 -5.91 14.78 -0.57
CA ASN A 89 -4.72 14.15 -1.12
C ASN A 89 -3.75 15.21 -1.64
N CYS A 90 -2.44 14.91 -1.59
CA CYS A 90 -1.44 15.80 -2.16
C CYS A 90 -1.54 15.89 -3.69
N PHE A 91 -0.96 16.94 -4.25
CA PHE A 91 -1.04 17.34 -5.64
C PHE A 91 -0.49 16.25 -6.54
N LYS A 92 0.65 15.67 -6.15
CA LYS A 92 1.26 14.52 -6.83
C LYS A 92 0.27 13.35 -6.94
N CYS A 93 -0.37 12.96 -5.84
CA CYS A 93 -1.32 11.84 -5.85
C CYS A 93 -2.63 12.16 -6.58
N ARG A 94 -3.11 13.42 -6.54
CA ARG A 94 -4.29 13.85 -7.31
C ARG A 94 -4.01 13.79 -8.81
N ASN A 95 -2.87 14.35 -9.25
CA ASN A 95 -2.49 14.33 -10.66
C ASN A 95 -2.20 12.93 -11.18
N PHE A 96 -1.54 12.09 -10.37
CA PHE A 96 -1.30 10.69 -10.74
C PHE A 96 -2.62 9.94 -10.95
N LYS A 97 -3.61 10.11 -10.06
CA LYS A 97 -4.94 9.50 -10.24
C LYS A 97 -5.63 9.98 -11.52
N ASN A 98 -5.56 11.28 -11.80
CA ASN A 98 -6.15 11.85 -13.00
C ASN A 98 -5.50 11.30 -14.28
N HIS A 99 -4.19 11.06 -14.27
CA HIS A 99 -3.47 10.42 -15.39
C HIS A 99 -3.92 8.96 -15.60
N TYR A 100 -4.06 8.17 -14.53
CA TYR A 100 -4.46 6.78 -14.65
C TYR A 100 -5.93 6.59 -15.09
N VAL A 101 -6.84 7.47 -14.64
CA VAL A 101 -8.26 7.42 -15.02
C VAL A 101 -8.44 7.77 -16.51
N LYS A 102 -7.80 8.85 -16.98
CA LYS A 102 -7.91 9.29 -18.38
C LYS A 102 -7.38 8.27 -19.39
N ASN A 103 -6.41 7.44 -19.01
CA ASN A 103 -5.80 6.44 -19.89
C ASN A 103 -6.49 5.07 -19.86
N ARG A 104 -7.63 4.93 -19.15
CA ARG A 104 -8.39 3.68 -19.06
C ARG A 104 -9.61 3.65 -19.98
N GLU A 105 -10.06 4.81 -20.45
CA GLU A 105 -11.19 4.98 -21.39
C GLU A 105 -10.78 4.81 -22.87
N GLY A 106 -9.51 4.42 -23.12
CA GLY A 106 -8.96 4.18 -24.46
C GLY A 106 -8.41 2.76 -24.66
N LYS A 107 -8.97 1.76 -23.98
CA LYS A 107 -8.70 0.34 -24.21
C LYS A 107 -9.99 -0.46 -24.34
#